data_AF-A0A1S4A842-F1
#
_entry.id   AF-A0A1S4A842-F1
#
_cell.length_a   1.000
_cell.length_b   1.000
_cell.length_c   1.000
_cell.angle_alpha   90.00
_cell.angle_beta   90.00
_cell.angle_gamma   90.00
#
_symmetry.space_group_name_H-M   'P 1'
#
loop_
_entity.id
_entity.type
_entity.pdbx_description
1 polymer ?
#
loop_
_entity_poly.entity_id
_entity_poly.type
_entity_poly.pdbx_seq_one_letter_code
_entity_poly.pdbx_strand_id
1 'polypeptide(L)'
;MAKAYTVEKFDYHMAEVEKIDKRIKDYLMNVGYERWSIAYSTVNRTLTMTSNIVESINAALKAARELPVLPLLDYIRKLIGPWNVKNLKNAVESFTDLGKKYDTMLMDNLELSH
;
A
#
# COMPACT_ATOMS: atom_id res chain seq x y z
N MET A 1 -4.60 4.91 12.46
CA MET A 1 -3.64 4.26 13.40
C MET A 1 -2.97 3.04 12.78
N ALA A 2 -3.63 1.90 12.59
CA ALA A 2 -3.00 0.70 11.99
C ALA A 2 -2.38 0.94 10.60
N LYS A 3 -3.06 1.72 9.75
CA LYS A 3 -2.60 2.14 8.42
C LYS A 3 -1.78 3.44 8.39
N ALA A 4 -1.35 3.95 9.55
CA ALA A 4 -0.45 5.10 9.57
C ALA A 4 0.94 4.64 9.13
N TYR A 5 1.48 5.30 8.11
CA TYR A 5 2.80 4.98 7.56
C TYR A 5 3.94 5.68 8.28
N THR A 6 3.64 6.75 9.03
CA THR A 6 4.61 7.48 9.85
C THR A 6 4.25 7.36 11.33
N VAL A 7 5.29 7.43 12.17
CA VAL A 7 5.14 7.46 13.63
C VAL A 7 4.31 8.67 14.06
N GLU A 8 4.56 9.85 13.49
CA GLU A 8 3.82 11.08 13.79
C GLU A 8 2.30 10.94 13.58
N LYS A 9 1.90 10.36 12.42
CA LYS A 9 0.48 10.15 12.11
C LYS A 9 -0.13 9.06 13.00
N PHE A 10 0.67 8.05 13.38
CA PHE A 10 0.25 7.06 14.36
C PHE A 10 -0.04 7.69 15.71
N ASP A 11 0.92 8.47 16.24
CA ASP A 11 0.84 9.10 17.56
C ASP A 11 -0.32 10.10 17.63
N TYR A 12 -0.55 10.87 16.55
CA TYR A 12 -1.74 11.72 16.41
C TYR A 12 -3.03 10.93 16.60
N HIS A 13 -3.19 9.80 15.89
CA HIS A 13 -4.38 8.96 16.05
C HIS A 13 -4.46 8.30 17.43
N MET A 14 -3.32 8.03 18.08
CA MET A 14 -3.27 7.44 19.41
C MET A 14 -3.76 8.42 20.48
N ALA A 15 -3.38 9.69 20.35
CA ALA A 15 -3.87 10.77 21.20
C ALA A 15 -5.39 10.96 21.04
N GLU A 16 -5.92 10.86 19.81
CA GLU A 16 -7.37 10.94 19.58
C GLU A 16 -8.13 9.78 20.23
N VAL A 17 -7.61 8.55 20.16
CA VAL A 17 -8.23 7.40 20.82
C VAL A 17 -8.20 7.54 22.34
N GLU A 18 -7.10 8.04 22.91
CA GLU A 18 -6.98 8.28 24.35
C GLU A 18 -7.99 9.30 24.86
N LYS A 19 -8.28 10.36 24.07
CA LYS A 19 -9.32 11.33 24.39
C LYS A 19 -10.72 10.72 24.43
N ILE A 20 -10.98 9.68 23.62
CA ILE A 20 -12.26 8.97 23.60
C ILE A 20 -12.38 8.05 24.81
N ASP A 21 -11.42 7.14 24.97
CA ASP A 21 -11.36 6.24 26.12
C ASP A 21 -9.93 5.70 26.30
N LYS A 22 -9.32 6.07 27.43
CA LYS A 22 -7.98 5.61 27.81
C LYS A 22 -7.84 4.09 27.83
N ARG A 23 -8.90 3.35 28.18
CA ARG A 23 -8.88 1.88 28.24
C ARG A 23 -8.63 1.25 26.87
N ILE A 24 -9.07 1.89 25.80
CA ILE A 24 -8.83 1.44 24.43
C ILE A 24 -7.35 1.59 24.09
N LYS A 25 -6.73 2.71 24.48
CA LYS A 25 -5.28 2.91 24.32
C LYS A 25 -4.50 1.84 25.08
N ASP A 26 -4.81 1.60 26.34
CA ASP A 26 -4.10 0.61 27.16
C ASP A 26 -4.24 -0.80 26.57
N TYR A 27 -5.44 -1.17 26.10
CA TYR A 27 -5.66 -2.44 25.40
C TYR A 27 -4.80 -2.56 24.13
N LEU A 28 -4.81 -1.54 23.27
CA LEU A 28 -4.04 -1.54 22.02
C LEU A 28 -2.53 -1.60 22.25
N MET A 29 -2.04 -0.96 23.32
CA MET A 29 -0.64 -1.04 23.75
C MET A 29 -0.29 -2.45 24.24
N ASN A 30 -1.18 -3.10 25.01
CA ASN A 30 -0.96 -4.46 25.50
C ASN A 30 -0.92 -5.51 24.38
N VAL A 31 -1.61 -5.27 23.26
CA VAL A 31 -1.52 -6.14 22.07
C VAL A 31 -0.10 -6.08 21.44
N GLY A 32 0.64 -5.00 21.64
CA GLY A 32 1.95 -4.74 21.02
C GLY A 32 1.79 -4.07 19.66
N TYR A 33 2.20 -2.81 19.54
CA TYR A 33 2.04 -2.02 18.32
C TYR A 33 2.82 -2.59 17.13
N GLU A 34 3.92 -3.30 17.35
CA GLU A 34 4.69 -3.99 16.33
C GLU A 34 3.87 -5.06 15.58
N ARG A 35 2.81 -5.56 16.21
CA ARG A 35 1.97 -6.62 15.64
C ARG A 35 0.90 -6.10 14.69
N TRP A 36 0.48 -4.85 14.81
CA TRP A 36 -0.69 -4.34 14.08
C TRP A 36 -0.50 -2.95 13.47
N SER A 37 0.48 -2.18 13.94
CA SER A 37 0.85 -0.88 13.37
C SER A 37 1.85 -1.05 12.23
N ILE A 38 1.58 -0.44 11.08
CA ILE A 38 2.55 -0.39 9.98
C ILE A 38 3.76 0.47 10.37
N ALA A 39 3.54 1.63 11.02
CA ALA A 39 4.59 2.56 11.41
C ALA A 39 5.66 1.97 12.35
N TYR A 40 5.29 0.96 13.13
CA TYR A 40 6.20 0.30 14.09
C TYR A 40 6.45 -1.18 13.75
N SER A 41 6.02 -1.65 12.58
CA SER A 41 6.27 -3.02 12.14
C SER A 41 7.75 -3.20 11.83
N THR A 42 8.38 -4.22 12.42
CA THR A 42 9.78 -4.59 12.11
C THR A 42 9.94 -5.16 10.71
N VAL A 43 8.84 -5.65 10.13
CA VAL A 43 8.77 -6.15 8.76
C VAL A 43 8.07 -5.12 7.89
N ASN A 44 8.59 -4.89 6.68
CA ASN A 44 7.93 -4.05 5.69
C ASN A 44 6.66 -4.74 5.17
N ARG A 45 5.55 -4.53 5.90
CA ARG A 45 4.24 -5.12 5.60
C ARG A 45 3.65 -4.65 4.27
N THR A 46 4.02 -3.45 3.82
CA THR A 46 3.58 -2.92 2.53
C THR A 46 4.18 -3.70 1.36
N LEU A 47 5.39 -4.24 1.53
CA LEU A 47 6.11 -5.00 0.51
C LEU A 47 6.08 -6.52 0.73
N THR A 48 5.39 -6.99 1.77
CA THR A 48 5.33 -8.43 2.07
C THR A 48 4.39 -9.10 1.07
N MET A 49 4.94 -9.93 0.19
CA MET A 49 4.14 -10.83 -0.63
C MET A 49 3.41 -11.83 0.27
N THR A 50 2.10 -11.68 0.39
CA THR A 50 1.24 -12.64 1.10
C THR A 50 0.72 -13.68 0.12
N SER A 51 0.43 -14.90 0.61
CA SER A 51 -0.11 -15.98 -0.24
C SER A 51 -1.35 -15.54 -1.01
N ASN A 52 -2.20 -14.70 -0.41
CA ASN A 52 -3.38 -14.13 -1.06
C ASN A 52 -3.05 -13.32 -2.32
N ILE A 53 -1.94 -12.56 -2.32
CA ILE A 53 -1.50 -11.79 -3.50
C ILE A 53 -1.08 -12.75 -4.62
N VAL A 54 -0.28 -13.77 -4.28
CA VAL A 54 0.18 -14.78 -5.23
C VAL A 54 -0.99 -15.58 -5.80
N GLU A 55 -1.92 -16.01 -4.96
CA GLU A 55 -3.13 -16.74 -5.34
C GLU A 55 -4.02 -15.90 -6.27
N SER A 56 -4.24 -14.62 -5.94
CA SER A 56 -5.02 -13.70 -6.76
C SER A 56 -4.40 -13.48 -8.14
N ILE A 57 -3.08 -13.31 -8.22
CA ILE A 57 -2.36 -13.17 -9.49
C ILE A 57 -2.47 -14.46 -10.30
N ASN A 58 -2.24 -15.61 -9.67
CA ASN A 58 -2.35 -16.91 -10.34
C ASN A 58 -3.76 -17.20 -10.85
N ALA A 59 -4.79 -16.81 -10.08
CA ALA A 59 -6.19 -16.94 -10.51
C ALA A 59 -6.51 -16.05 -11.71
N ALA A 60 -6.04 -14.80 -11.70
CA ALA A 60 -6.24 -13.87 -12.82
C ALA A 60 -5.51 -14.30 -14.10
N LEU A 61 -4.34 -14.92 -13.96
CA LEU A 61 -3.53 -15.40 -15.09
C LEU A 61 -3.88 -16.84 -15.52
N LYS A 62 -4.83 -17.49 -14.85
CA LYS A 62 -5.17 -18.90 -15.10
C LYS A 62 -5.48 -19.19 -16.58
N ALA A 63 -6.22 -18.30 -17.24
CA ALA A 63 -6.61 -18.45 -18.65
C ALA A 63 -5.47 -18.11 -19.64
N ALA A 64 -4.45 -17.36 -19.19
CA ALA A 64 -3.34 -16.89 -19.99
C ALA A 64 -2.04 -17.68 -19.75
N ARG A 65 -2.02 -18.62 -18.78
CA ARG A 65 -0.82 -19.33 -18.34
C ARG A 65 -0.11 -20.12 -19.43
N GLU A 66 -0.86 -20.65 -20.40
CA GLU A 66 -0.33 -21.45 -21.51
C GLU A 66 0.17 -20.57 -22.68
N LEU A 67 0.03 -19.25 -22.59
CA LEU A 67 0.52 -18.35 -23.62
C LEU A 67 2.06 -18.34 -23.65
N PRO A 68 2.67 -18.17 -24.84
CA PRO A 68 4.09 -17.85 -24.93
C PRO A 68 4.43 -16.56 -24.16
N VAL A 69 5.72 -16.37 -23.86
CA VAL A 69 6.20 -15.27 -22.99
C VAL A 69 5.70 -13.89 -23.46
N LEU A 70 5.78 -13.60 -24.77
CA LEU A 70 5.39 -12.28 -25.29
C LEU A 70 3.88 -12.00 -25.15
N PRO A 71 2.96 -12.88 -25.59
CA PRO A 71 1.53 -12.70 -25.36
C PRO A 71 1.12 -12.68 -23.88
N LEU A 72 1.81 -13.46 -23.02
CA LEU A 72 1.56 -13.44 -21.58
C LEU A 72 1.90 -12.06 -20.98
N LEU A 73 3.04 -11.47 -21.36
CA LEU A 73 3.43 -10.14 -20.91
C LEU A 73 2.44 -9.06 -21.37
N ASP A 74 1.98 -9.12 -22.62
CA ASP A 74 0.96 -8.19 -23.13
C ASP A 74 -0.37 -8.35 -22.38
N TYR A 75 -0.78 -9.58 -22.07
CA TYR A 75 -1.96 -9.86 -21.25
C TYR A 75 -1.84 -9.25 -19.84
N ILE A 76 -0.71 -9.47 -19.15
CA ILE A 76 -0.44 -8.89 -17.83
C ILE A 76 -0.48 -7.36 -17.88
N ARG A 77 0.15 -6.76 -18.91
CA ARG A 77 0.16 -5.30 -19.10
C ARG A 77 -1.26 -4.74 -19.26
N LYS A 78 -2.11 -5.40 -20.06
CA LYS A 78 -3.51 -5.00 -20.26
C LYS A 78 -4.36 -5.17 -19.00
N LEU A 79 -4.04 -6.15 -18.17
CA LEU A 79 -4.74 -6.40 -16.90
C LEU A 79 -4.42 -5.32 -15.85
N ILE A 80 -3.13 -4.99 -15.67
CA ILE A 80 -2.66 -4.12 -14.58
C ILE A 80 -2.68 -2.64 -14.99
N GLY A 81 -2.46 -2.35 -16.28
CA GLY A 81 -2.35 -0.98 -16.81
C GLY A 81 -3.50 -0.04 -16.40
N PRO A 82 -4.78 -0.41 -16.62
CA PRO A 82 -5.91 0.44 -16.24
C PRO A 82 -5.98 0.75 -14.74
N TRP A 83 -5.64 -0.22 -13.90
CA TRP A 83 -5.62 -0.05 -12.45
C TRP A 83 -4.51 0.92 -12.02
N ASN A 84 -3.32 0.80 -12.59
CA ASN A 84 -2.21 1.74 -12.35
C ASN A 84 -2.59 3.17 -12.73
N VAL A 85 -3.17 3.37 -13.92
CA VAL A 85 -3.60 4.70 -14.37
C VAL A 85 -4.65 5.30 -13.43
N LYS A 86 -5.63 4.49 -12.99
CA LYS A 86 -6.67 4.95 -12.06
C LYS A 86 -6.08 5.35 -10.70
N ASN A 87 -5.20 4.54 -10.14
CA ASN A 87 -4.59 4.84 -8.84
C ASN A 87 -3.65 6.03 -8.90
N LEU A 88 -2.94 6.20 -10.00
CA LEU A 88 -2.10 7.37 -10.23
C LEU A 88 -2.94 8.66 -10.26
N LYS A 89 -4.05 8.67 -11.01
CA LYS A 89 -4.98 9.81 -11.02
C LYS A 89 -5.51 10.11 -9.63
N ASN A 90 -5.96 9.08 -8.91
CA ASN A 90 -6.43 9.24 -7.54
C ASN A 90 -5.34 9.79 -6.62
N ALA A 91 -4.08 9.36 -6.77
CA ALA A 91 -2.96 9.82 -5.96
C ALA A 91 -2.63 11.30 -6.21
N VAL A 92 -2.63 11.72 -7.48
CA VAL A 92 -2.42 13.12 -7.88
C VAL A 92 -3.56 14.02 -7.41
N GLU A 93 -4.80 13.54 -7.50
CA GLU A 93 -5.99 14.28 -7.05
C GLU A 93 -6.13 14.32 -5.52
N SER A 94 -5.61 13.30 -4.82
CA SER A 94 -5.53 13.30 -3.36
C SER A 94 -4.40 14.20 -2.90
N PHE A 95 -4.75 15.36 -2.32
CA PHE A 95 -3.83 16.25 -1.60
C PHE A 95 -3.21 15.52 -0.40
N THR A 96 -2.19 14.70 -0.67
CA THR A 96 -1.38 14.03 0.34
C THR A 96 0.05 14.43 0.06
N ASP A 97 0.62 15.26 0.94
CA ASP A 97 2.05 15.55 0.94
C ASP A 97 2.78 14.25 1.24
N LEU A 98 3.29 13.57 0.20
CA LEU A 98 4.05 12.33 0.33
C LEU A 98 5.48 12.63 0.81
N GLY A 99 5.81 13.91 1.04
CA GLY A 99 7.14 14.40 1.29
C GLY A 99 7.93 14.55 -0.02
N LYS A 100 8.67 15.66 -0.14
CA LYS A 100 9.37 16.09 -1.36
C LYS A 100 10.06 14.99 -2.16
N LYS A 101 10.76 14.06 -1.49
CA LYS A 101 11.47 12.96 -2.16
C LYS A 101 10.54 12.05 -2.95
N TYR A 102 9.40 11.64 -2.36
CA TYR A 102 8.48 10.70 -3.00
C TYR A 102 7.63 11.40 -4.05
N ASP A 103 7.29 12.67 -3.85
CA ASP A 103 6.64 13.48 -4.90
C ASP A 103 7.53 13.64 -6.13
N THR A 104 8.83 13.93 -5.95
CA THR A 104 9.78 13.98 -7.06
C THR A 104 9.88 12.64 -7.77
N MET A 105 10.04 11.53 -7.03
CA MET A 105 10.08 10.20 -7.64
C MET A 105 8.79 9.84 -8.38
N LEU A 106 7.64 10.32 -7.91
CA LEU A 106 6.35 10.07 -8.57
C LEU A 106 6.23 10.86 -9.88
N MET A 107 6.69 12.11 -9.89
CA MET A 107 6.73 12.96 -11.10
C MET A 107 7.75 12.45 -12.12
N ASP A 108 8.95 12.05 -11.71
CA ASP A 108 9.96 11.49 -12.63
C ASP A 108 9.45 10.23 -13.34
N ASN A 109 8.77 9.35 -12.60
CA ASN A 109 8.16 8.15 -13.18
C ASN A 109 6.97 8.46 -14.10
N LEU A 110 6.27 9.59 -13.87
CA LEU A 110 5.20 10.05 -14.76
C LEU A 110 5.77 10.46 -16.13
N GLU A 111 6.86 11.24 -16.14
CA GLU A 111 7.51 11.67 -17.38
C GLU A 111 8.07 10.48 -18.18
N LEU A 112 8.62 9.47 -17.50
CA LEU A 112 9.14 8.25 -18.12
C LEU A 112 8.07 7.29 -18.66
N SER A 113 6.80 7.50 -18.28
CA SER A 113 5.67 6.67 -18.71
C SER A 113 5.00 7.12 -20.00
N HIS A 114 5.44 8.25 -20.56
CA HIS A 114 5.06 8.81 -21.87
C HIS A 114 6.12 8.52 -22.94
#